data_AF-X0Y4K2-F1
#
_entry.id   AF-X0Y4K2-F1
#
_cell.length_a   1.000
_cell.length_b   1.000
_cell.length_c   1.000
_cell.angle_alpha   90.00
_cell.angle_beta   90.00
_cell.angle_gamma   90.00
#
_symmetry.space_group_name_H-M   'P 1'
#
loop_
_entity.id
_entity.type
_entity.pdbx_description
1 polymer ?
#
loop_
_entity_poly.entity_id
_entity_poly.type
_entity_poly.pdbx_seq_one_letter_code
_entity_poly.pdbx_strand_id
1 'polypeptide(L)'
;NNAPDNSVLGWFGFIMFLIPGIWEEVIGRGIILTVLLRKYPLEKGKHHKAIAIGGFIFGLMHLLNIPKLINEPSFVLGQVVWSTIIGIAWGYVAIGTNSLYPSIFIHWIIDVFSSYISFDGDSMVFAGLFMMAIIIGSGLTILLVYQTTNIRNFDKKKLL
;
A
#
# COMPACT_ATOMS: atom_id res chain seq x y z
N ASN A 1 40.98 -14.77 -4.86
CA ASN A 1 40.00 -13.72 -4.49
C ASN A 1 38.66 -14.37 -4.24
N ASN A 2 38.40 -14.79 -3.00
CA ASN A 2 37.10 -15.31 -2.61
C ASN A 2 36.32 -14.14 -1.99
N ALA A 3 35.70 -13.32 -2.83
CA ALA A 3 34.66 -12.44 -2.32
C ALA A 3 33.55 -13.33 -1.73
N PRO A 4 32.98 -12.99 -0.56
CA PRO A 4 31.88 -13.76 -0.01
C PRO A 4 30.75 -13.85 -1.05
N ASP A 5 30.19 -15.04 -1.23
CA ASP A 5 29.01 -15.23 -2.07
C ASP A 5 27.85 -14.41 -1.49
N ASN A 6 27.64 -13.24 -2.09
CA ASN A 6 26.59 -12.30 -1.75
C ASN A 6 25.21 -12.76 -2.25
N SER A 7 25.10 -13.90 -2.94
CA SER A 7 23.81 -14.44 -3.38
C SER A 7 22.94 -14.89 -2.20
N VAL A 8 23.55 -15.45 -1.16
CA VAL A 8 22.85 -15.80 0.08
C VAL A 8 22.35 -14.52 0.76
N LEU A 9 23.22 -13.53 0.95
CA LEU A 9 22.81 -12.20 1.45
C LEU A 9 21.72 -11.54 0.59
N GLY A 10 21.72 -11.76 -0.72
CA GLY A 10 20.72 -11.27 -1.67
C GLY A 10 19.34 -11.91 -1.47
N TRP A 11 19.27 -13.25 -1.41
CA TRP A 11 18.01 -13.97 -1.16
C TRP A 11 17.47 -13.70 0.25
N PHE A 12 18.34 -13.62 1.25
CA PHE A 12 17.93 -13.24 2.60
C PHE A 12 17.42 -11.80 2.64
N GLY A 13 18.08 -10.85 1.97
CA GLY A 13 17.61 -9.47 1.86
C GLY A 13 16.23 -9.35 1.20
N PHE A 14 15.99 -10.09 0.12
CA PHE A 14 14.71 -10.16 -0.57
C PHE A 14 13.55 -10.61 0.34
N ILE A 15 13.79 -11.61 1.19
CA ILE A 15 12.81 -12.08 2.19
C ILE A 15 12.62 -11.06 3.31
N MET A 16 13.68 -10.36 3.73
CA MET A 16 13.57 -9.38 4.81
C MET A 16 12.68 -8.18 4.46
N PHE A 17 12.51 -7.85 3.18
CA PHE A 17 11.53 -6.84 2.73
C PHE A 17 10.07 -7.23 2.97
N LEU A 18 9.74 -8.51 3.25
CA LEU A 18 8.37 -8.88 3.64
C LEU A 18 8.01 -8.34 5.03
N ILE A 19 8.99 -8.20 5.93
CA ILE A 19 8.75 -7.83 7.32
C ILE A 19 8.06 -6.46 7.44
N PRO A 20 8.59 -5.35 6.86
CA PRO A 20 7.92 -4.06 6.94
C PRO A 20 6.51 -4.12 6.32
N GLY A 21 6.38 -4.68 5.10
CA GLY A 21 5.08 -4.83 4.45
C GLY A 21 4.05 -5.60 5.28
N ILE A 22 4.42 -6.70 5.93
CA ILE A 22 3.52 -7.43 6.83
C ILE A 22 3.06 -6.55 7.99
N TRP A 23 4.00 -5.93 8.71
CA TRP A 23 3.68 -5.11 9.88
C TRP A 23 2.82 -3.89 9.52
N GLU A 24 3.18 -3.20 8.45
CA GLU A 24 2.48 -2.02 7.97
C GLU A 24 1.05 -2.34 7.50
N GLU A 25 0.85 -3.45 6.79
CA GLU A 25 -0.47 -3.89 6.35
C GLU A 25 -1.33 -4.42 7.52
N VAL A 26 -0.73 -5.14 8.48
CA VAL A 26 -1.44 -5.59 9.69
C VAL A 26 -1.89 -4.39 10.52
N ILE A 27 -1.03 -3.40 10.75
CA ILE A 27 -1.39 -2.20 11.52
C ILE A 27 -2.41 -1.37 10.74
N GLY A 28 -2.14 -1.06 9.48
CA GLY A 28 -2.98 -0.18 8.67
C GLY A 28 -4.34 -0.76 8.34
N ARG A 29 -4.39 -2.01 7.85
CA ARG A 29 -5.63 -2.63 7.32
C ARG A 29 -6.21 -3.62 8.32
N GLY A 30 -5.36 -4.39 9.01
CA GLY A 30 -5.81 -5.34 10.03
C GLY A 30 -6.39 -4.66 11.27
N ILE A 31 -5.74 -3.61 11.77
CA ILE A 31 -6.13 -2.93 13.02
C ILE A 31 -6.86 -1.62 12.75
N ILE A 32 -6.19 -0.62 12.16
CA ILE A 32 -6.73 0.74 12.02
C ILE A 32 -8.01 0.75 11.19
N LEU A 33 -7.98 0.17 9.98
CA LEU A 33 -9.16 0.11 9.12
C LEU A 33 -10.30 -0.69 9.76
N THR A 34 -10.02 -1.84 10.39
CA THR A 34 -11.03 -2.64 11.11
C THR A 34 -11.71 -1.84 12.22
N VAL A 35 -10.95 -1.09 13.02
CA VAL A 35 -11.51 -0.22 14.06
C VAL A 35 -12.35 0.89 13.45
N LEU A 36 -11.89 1.54 12.38
CA LEU A 36 -12.64 2.58 11.69
C LEU A 36 -13.93 2.06 11.08
N LEU A 37 -13.95 0.83 10.57
CA LEU A 37 -15.16 0.18 10.04
C LEU A 37 -16.20 -0.13 11.13
N ARG A 38 -15.79 -0.32 12.39
CA ARG A 38 -16.76 -0.42 13.51
C ARG A 38 -17.50 0.90 13.74
N LYS A 39 -16.83 2.04 13.51
CA LYS A 39 -17.42 3.39 13.62
C LYS A 39 -18.15 3.83 12.35
N TYR A 40 -17.66 3.41 11.19
CA TYR A 40 -18.17 3.74 9.86
C TYR A 40 -18.44 2.42 9.09
N PRO A 41 -19.53 1.72 9.45
CA PRO A 41 -19.82 0.39 8.90
C PRO A 41 -20.06 0.41 7.39
N LEU A 42 -19.97 -0.77 6.80
CA LEU A 42 -20.24 -1.01 5.37
C LEU A 42 -21.65 -0.56 4.98
N GLU A 43 -22.60 -0.75 5.90
CA GLU A 43 -23.99 -0.33 5.79
C GLU A 43 -24.07 1.16 5.45
N LYS A 44 -24.87 1.49 4.42
CA LYS A 44 -25.09 2.87 3.95
C LYS A 44 -23.85 3.55 3.34
N GLY A 45 -22.84 2.79 2.92
CA GLY A 45 -21.69 3.33 2.17
C GLY A 45 -20.68 4.11 3.01
N LYS A 46 -20.75 4.04 4.35
CA LYS A 46 -19.83 4.79 5.22
C LYS A 46 -18.39 4.26 5.21
N HIS A 47 -18.17 3.05 4.72
CA HIS A 47 -16.85 2.46 4.56
C HIS A 47 -15.88 3.32 3.71
N HIS A 48 -16.37 4.10 2.75
CA HIS A 48 -15.53 5.05 2.00
C HIS A 48 -14.83 6.05 2.92
N LYS A 49 -15.52 6.52 3.98
CA LYS A 49 -14.96 7.40 4.99
C LYS A 49 -13.94 6.68 5.87
N ALA A 50 -14.21 5.42 6.25
CA ALA A 50 -13.24 4.60 6.98
C ALA A 50 -11.94 4.42 6.19
N ILE A 51 -12.05 4.11 4.89
CA ILE A 51 -10.93 3.92 3.99
C ILE A 51 -10.15 5.22 3.81
N ALA A 52 -10.84 6.35 3.59
CA ALA A 52 -10.18 7.65 3.43
C ALA A 52 -9.39 8.06 4.69
N ILE A 53 -9.99 7.92 5.87
CA ILE A 53 -9.32 8.22 7.14
C ILE A 53 -8.16 7.24 7.38
N GLY A 54 -8.38 5.94 7.16
CA GLY A 54 -7.35 4.92 7.34
C GLY A 54 -6.16 5.12 6.43
N GLY A 55 -6.38 5.42 5.15
CA GLY A 55 -5.32 5.74 4.19
C GLY A 55 -4.55 7.00 4.57
N PHE A 56 -5.24 8.05 5.05
CA PHE A 56 -4.57 9.26 5.53
C PHE A 56 -3.70 9.00 6.77
N ILE A 57 -4.19 8.23 7.74
CA ILE A 57 -3.40 7.82 8.91
C ILE A 57 -2.18 7.00 8.48
N PHE A 58 -2.36 6.07 7.53
CA PHE A 58 -1.27 5.27 6.97
C PHE A 58 -0.20 6.15 6.30
N GLY A 59 -0.60 7.16 5.54
CA GLY A 59 0.33 8.17 5.02
C GLY A 59 1.09 8.88 6.15
N LEU A 60 0.40 9.38 7.17
CA LEU A 60 1.03 10.09 8.29
C LEU A 60 2.00 9.23 9.10
N MET A 61 1.79 7.92 9.20
CA MET A 61 2.73 7.01 9.87
C MET A 61 4.15 7.07 9.27
N HIS A 62 4.29 7.45 8.00
CA HIS A 62 5.60 7.57 7.36
C HIS A 62 6.43 8.75 7.87
N LEU A 63 5.82 9.69 8.58
CA LEU A 63 6.55 10.72 9.32
C LEU A 63 7.42 10.12 10.45
N LEU A 64 7.17 8.87 10.85
CA LEU A 64 8.00 8.12 11.80
C LEU A 64 9.34 7.66 11.20
N ASN A 65 9.56 7.84 9.89
CA ASN A 65 10.86 7.66 9.26
C ASN A 65 11.80 8.83 9.61
N ILE A 66 12.09 9.00 10.90
CA ILE A 66 12.81 10.16 11.45
C ILE A 66 14.19 10.36 10.80
N PRO A 67 15.03 9.32 10.59
CA PRO A 67 16.31 9.51 9.93
C PRO A 67 16.16 10.08 8.51
N LYS A 68 15.19 9.59 7.73
CA LYS A 68 14.93 10.10 6.38
C LYS A 68 14.26 11.47 6.41
N LEU A 69 13.43 11.76 7.41
CA LEU A 69 12.77 13.06 7.57
C LEU A 69 13.79 14.16 7.85
N ILE A 70 14.83 13.87 8.64
CA ILE A 70 15.91 14.81 8.93
C ILE A 70 16.79 15.07 7.70
N ASN A 71 17.16 14.01 6.97
CA ASN A 71 18.12 14.12 5.86
C ASN A 71 17.47 14.48 4.51
N GLU A 72 16.23 14.03 4.28
CA GLU A 72 15.50 14.14 3.01
C GLU A 72 14.00 14.45 3.26
N PRO A 73 13.67 15.60 3.85
CA PRO A 73 12.29 15.93 4.23
C PRO A 73 11.32 15.93 3.04
N SER A 74 11.75 16.42 1.87
CA SER A 74 10.93 16.41 0.65
C SER A 74 10.54 14.99 0.22
N PHE A 75 11.44 14.02 0.39
CA PHE A 75 11.15 12.61 0.11
C PHE A 75 10.08 12.10 1.07
N VAL A 76 10.22 12.33 2.37
CA VAL A 76 9.23 11.86 3.37
C VAL A 76 7.88 12.55 3.21
N LEU A 77 7.84 13.83 2.88
CA LEU A 77 6.60 14.54 2.60
C LEU A 77 5.89 13.98 1.36
N GLY A 78 6.65 13.70 0.29
CA GLY A 78 6.13 12.92 -0.82
C GLY A 78 5.59 11.56 -0.35
N GLN A 79 6.34 10.90 0.55
CA GLN A 79 6.00 9.57 1.08
C GLN A 79 4.66 9.53 1.75
N VAL A 80 4.35 10.56 2.53
CA VAL A 80 3.01 10.75 3.11
C VAL A 80 1.94 10.81 2.02
N VAL A 81 2.17 11.57 0.93
CA VAL A 81 1.20 11.75 -0.15
C VAL A 81 0.95 10.46 -0.92
N TRP A 82 1.99 9.81 -1.46
CA TRP A 82 1.79 8.61 -2.25
C TRP A 82 1.32 7.43 -1.40
N SER A 83 1.80 7.31 -0.16
CA SER A 83 1.34 6.25 0.76
C SER A 83 -0.10 6.47 1.20
N THR A 84 -0.59 7.72 1.27
CA THR A 84 -2.02 7.99 1.46
C THR A 84 -2.86 7.43 0.32
N ILE A 85 -2.44 7.69 -0.93
CA ILE A 85 -3.16 7.22 -2.14
C ILE A 85 -3.19 5.70 -2.18
N ILE A 86 -2.04 5.05 -1.97
CA ILE A 86 -1.90 3.59 -1.91
C ILE A 86 -2.69 3.02 -0.72
N GLY A 87 -2.65 3.71 0.42
CA GLY A 87 -3.43 3.45 1.63
C GLY A 87 -4.92 3.29 1.34
N ILE A 88 -5.48 4.25 0.62
CA ILE A 88 -6.88 4.25 0.19
C ILE A 88 -7.16 3.09 -0.77
N ALA A 89 -6.32 2.90 -1.80
CA ALA A 89 -6.52 1.85 -2.80
C ALA A 89 -6.53 0.45 -2.19
N TRP A 90 -5.55 0.13 -1.35
CA TRP A 90 -5.51 -1.17 -0.68
C TRP A 90 -6.52 -1.31 0.44
N GLY A 91 -7.03 -0.21 1.01
CA GLY A 91 -8.20 -0.27 1.89
C GLY A 91 -9.44 -0.82 1.18
N TYR A 92 -9.67 -0.43 -0.08
CA TYR A 92 -10.74 -1.00 -0.91
C TYR A 92 -10.51 -2.49 -1.21
N VAL A 93 -9.28 -2.88 -1.55
CA VAL A 93 -8.96 -4.29 -1.84
C VAL A 93 -9.09 -5.16 -0.61
N ALA A 94 -8.59 -4.72 0.54
CA ALA A 94 -8.66 -5.47 1.79
C ALA A 94 -10.12 -5.77 2.17
N ILE A 95 -11.00 -4.78 2.03
CA ILE A 95 -12.45 -4.97 2.27
C ILE A 95 -13.08 -5.86 1.19
N GLY A 96 -12.78 -5.60 -0.09
CA GLY A 96 -13.39 -6.31 -1.22
C GLY A 96 -13.02 -7.79 -1.30
N THR A 97 -11.82 -8.14 -0.85
CA THR A 97 -11.27 -9.51 -0.82
C THR A 97 -11.37 -10.17 0.55
N ASN A 98 -11.68 -9.40 1.61
CA ASN A 98 -11.61 -9.84 3.00
C ASN A 98 -10.26 -10.50 3.34
N SER A 99 -9.16 -9.92 2.84
CA SER A 99 -7.82 -10.50 2.92
C SER A 99 -6.74 -9.42 2.93
N LEU A 100 -5.67 -9.64 3.69
CA LEU A 100 -4.47 -8.79 3.69
C LEU A 100 -3.41 -9.29 2.69
N TYR A 101 -3.52 -10.52 2.19
CA TYR A 101 -2.49 -11.11 1.32
C TYR A 101 -2.22 -10.28 0.05
N PRO A 102 -3.24 -9.74 -0.66
CA PRO A 102 -2.96 -8.92 -1.85
C PRO A 102 -2.17 -7.66 -1.52
N SER A 103 -2.48 -6.98 -0.42
CA SER A 103 -1.79 -5.74 -0.07
C SER A 103 -0.39 -6.02 0.47
N ILE A 104 -0.18 -7.08 1.26
CA ILE A 104 1.15 -7.51 1.73
C ILE A 104 2.05 -7.87 0.55
N PHE A 105 1.52 -8.62 -0.42
CA PHE A 105 2.30 -9.04 -1.59
C PHE A 105 2.74 -7.84 -2.45
N ILE A 106 1.83 -6.90 -2.72
CA ILE A 106 2.18 -5.72 -3.51
C ILE A 106 3.09 -4.77 -2.74
N HIS A 107 2.89 -4.60 -1.43
CA HIS A 107 3.78 -3.80 -0.59
C HIS A 107 5.20 -4.35 -0.66
N TRP A 108 5.37 -5.66 -0.49
CA TRP A 108 6.65 -6.32 -0.62
C TRP A 108 7.31 -6.10 -1.99
N ILE A 109 6.55 -6.21 -3.09
CA ILE A 109 7.06 -5.88 -4.43
C ILE A 109 7.53 -4.42 -4.49
N ILE A 110 6.75 -3.48 -3.96
CA ILE A 110 7.12 -2.06 -3.96
C ILE A 110 8.42 -1.84 -3.20
N ASP A 111 8.60 -2.43 -2.02
CA ASP A 111 9.80 -2.28 -1.19
C ASP A 111 11.05 -2.85 -1.88
N VAL A 112 10.91 -4.05 -2.44
CA VAL A 112 11.97 -4.72 -3.20
C VAL A 112 12.40 -3.84 -4.38
N PHE A 113 11.46 -3.44 -5.23
CA PHE A 113 11.77 -2.65 -6.43
C PHE A 113 12.31 -1.27 -6.06
N SER A 114 11.74 -0.59 -5.08
CA SER A 114 12.21 0.74 -4.63
C SER A 114 13.64 0.67 -4.10
N SER A 115 13.99 -0.41 -3.42
CA SER A 115 15.35 -0.64 -2.93
C SER A 115 16.33 -0.84 -4.08
N TYR A 116 16.02 -1.72 -5.04
CA TYR A 116 16.88 -1.94 -6.22
C TYR A 116 17.07 -0.70 -7.09
N ILE A 117 16.01 0.10 -7.27
CA ILE A 117 16.09 1.39 -7.98
C ILE A 117 17.03 2.37 -7.28
N SER A 118 17.08 2.31 -5.94
CA SER A 118 17.95 3.19 -5.14
C SER A 118 19.43 2.77 -5.16
N PHE A 119 19.74 1.50 -5.48
CA PHE A 119 21.11 0.98 -5.51
C PHE A 119 21.85 1.24 -6.83
N ASP A 120 21.14 1.36 -7.96
CA ASP A 120 21.76 1.41 -9.30
C ASP A 120 22.11 2.82 -9.79
N GLY A 121 21.84 3.86 -8.99
CA GLY A 121 22.32 5.23 -9.24
C GLY A 121 21.68 5.99 -10.41
N ASP A 122 20.86 5.38 -11.26
CA ASP A 122 20.21 6.02 -12.43
C ASP A 122 18.75 5.53 -12.58
N SER A 123 17.72 6.32 -12.83
CA SER A 123 17.56 7.74 -13.14
C SER A 123 16.26 8.20 -12.48
N MET A 124 16.16 9.46 -12.04
CA MET A 124 14.93 10.02 -11.48
C MET A 124 13.68 9.79 -12.36
N VAL A 125 13.89 9.56 -13.66
CA VAL A 125 12.87 9.13 -14.63
C VAL A 125 12.32 7.74 -14.33
N PHE A 126 13.15 6.73 -14.07
CA PHE A 126 12.67 5.37 -13.78
C PHE A 126 11.89 5.31 -12.47
N ALA A 127 12.40 5.97 -11.42
CA ALA A 127 11.67 6.15 -10.16
C ALA A 127 10.33 6.86 -10.40
N GLY A 128 10.32 7.94 -11.20
CA GLY A 128 9.10 8.65 -11.58
C GLY A 128 8.09 7.76 -12.31
N LEU A 129 8.52 6.97 -13.28
CA LEU A 129 7.67 6.04 -14.03
C LEU A 129 7.11 4.93 -13.15
N PHE A 130 7.93 4.37 -12.25
CA PHE A 130 7.50 3.36 -11.28
C PHE A 130 6.43 3.92 -10.34
N MET A 131 6.63 5.14 -9.82
CA MET A 131 5.65 5.82 -8.99
C MET A 131 4.36 6.16 -9.75
N MET A 132 4.46 6.61 -11.01
CA MET A 132 3.29 6.82 -11.87
C MET A 132 2.51 5.52 -12.08
N ALA A 133 3.20 4.39 -12.33
CA ALA A 133 2.56 3.10 -12.50
C ALA A 133 1.81 2.67 -11.23
N ILE A 134 2.37 2.90 -10.04
CA ILE A 134 1.71 2.61 -8.76
C ILE A 134 0.47 3.49 -8.58
N ILE A 135 0.55 4.79 -8.85
CA ILE A 135 -0.57 5.73 -8.70
C ILE A 135 -1.69 5.38 -9.69
N ILE A 136 -1.36 5.14 -10.95
CA ILE A 136 -2.33 4.74 -11.99
C ILE A 136 -2.95 3.38 -11.63
N GLY A 137 -2.13 2.40 -11.24
CA GLY A 137 -2.58 1.08 -10.81
C GLY A 137 -3.50 1.14 -9.59
N SER A 138 -3.22 2.05 -8.64
CA SER A 138 -4.08 2.33 -7.49
C SER A 138 -5.44 2.88 -7.92
N GLY A 139 -5.47 3.83 -8.86
CA GLY A 139 -6.71 4.35 -9.44
C GLY A 139 -7.55 3.29 -10.16
N LEU A 140 -6.91 2.46 -10.99
CA LEU A 140 -7.56 1.34 -11.67
C LEU A 140 -8.10 0.31 -10.68
N THR A 141 -7.36 0.01 -9.61
CA THR A 141 -7.79 -0.91 -8.56
C THR A 141 -9.04 -0.41 -7.86
N ILE A 142 -9.07 0.87 -7.48
CA ILE A 142 -10.26 1.50 -6.87
C ILE A 142 -11.46 1.40 -7.83
N LEU A 143 -11.26 1.68 -9.12
CA LEU A 143 -12.31 1.59 -10.14
C LEU A 143 -12.85 0.15 -10.27
N LEU A 144 -11.96 -0.85 -10.34
CA LEU A 144 -12.36 -2.26 -10.45
C LEU A 144 -13.13 -2.74 -9.21
N VAL A 145 -12.68 -2.37 -8.01
CA VAL A 145 -13.42 -2.69 -6.77
C VAL A 145 -14.78 -1.97 -6.74
N TYR A 146 -14.85 -0.73 -7.20
CA TYR A 146 -16.11 0.01 -7.31
C TYR A 146 -17.08 -0.63 -8.32
N GLN A 147 -16.59 -1.07 -9.48
CA GLN A 147 -17.40 -1.77 -10.47
C GLN A 147 -17.92 -3.11 -9.94
N THR A 148 -17.06 -3.92 -9.32
CA THR A 148 -17.45 -5.24 -8.81
C THR A 148 -18.44 -5.16 -7.64
N THR A 149 -18.32 -4.15 -6.77
CA THR A 149 -19.30 -3.91 -5.70
C THR A 149 -20.66 -3.45 -6.24
N ASN A 150 -20.69 -2.63 -7.29
CA ASN A 150 -21.93 -2.23 -7.97
C ASN A 150 -22.62 -3.40 -8.68
N ILE A 151 -21.87 -4.28 -9.34
CA ILE A 151 -22.40 -5.49 -9.98
C ILE A 151 -23.08 -6.40 -8.94
N ARG A 152 -22.40 -6.68 -7.81
CA ARG A 152 -22.97 -7.49 -6.71
C ARG A 152 -24.26 -6.90 -6.15
N ASN A 153 -24.38 -5.58 -6.07
CA ASN A 153 -25.59 -4.90 -5.60
C ASN A 153 -26.73 -4.93 -6.62
N PHE A 154 -26.42 -4.87 -7.92
CA PHE A 154 -27.39 -5.03 -9.00
C PHE A 154 -27.99 -6.43 -9.01
N ASP A 155 -27.17 -7.47 -8.88
CA ASP A 155 -27.63 -8.86 -8.87
C ASP A 155 -28.53 -9.15 -7.65
N LYS A 156 -28.20 -8.62 -6.47
CA LYS A 156 -29.06 -8.74 -5.28
C LYS A 156 -30.44 -8.09 -5.45
N LYS A 157 -30.56 -7.00 -6.22
CA LYS A 157 -31.85 -6.35 -6.49
C LYS A 157 -32.73 -7.12 -7.48
N LYS A 158 -32.16 -8.02 -8.30
CA LYS A 158 -32.94 -8.90 -9.18
C LYS A 158 -33.50 -10.14 -8.48
N LEU A 159 -32.96 -10.46 -7.30
CA LEU A 159 -33.32 -11.65 -6.51
C LEU A 159 -34.34 -11.36 -5.40
N LEU A 160 -34.78 -10.11 -5.27
CA LEU A 160 -35.82 -9.63 -4.34
C LEU A 160 -37.01 -9.09 -5.15
#